data_AF-A0A0M3I6S6-F1
#
_entry.id   AF-A0A0M3I6S6-F1
#
_cell.length_a   1.000
_cell.length_b   1.000
_cell.length_c   1.000
_cell.angle_alpha   90.00
_cell.angle_beta   90.00
_cell.angle_gamma   90.00
#
_symmetry.space_group_name_H-M   'P 1'
#
loop_
_entity.id
_entity.type
_entity.pdbx_description
1 polymer ?
#
loop_
_entity_poly.entity_id
_entity_poly.type
_entity_poly.pdbx_seq_one_letter_code
_entity_poly.pdbx_strand_id
1 'polypeptide(L)'
;MALRLIIENRKQVSISSIRSTPGYSQFIHRLKAIGKPPNIQFLNKNIIDEVLNHICNLRLMSGAVERLALVIMDKEAVKEISQRYPFIPILIFDSHLLQGGVINEASNRSAASRQFASYQLMFIFRVNLARAILYENISFWLTQPDSIWRGNLYNLGYDNDDGEYDLYFDETGNDEVG
;
A
#
# COMPACT_ATOMS: atom_id res chain seq x y z
N MET A 1 -22.58 -4.44 -14.86
CA MET A 1 -21.69 -3.34 -15.29
C MET A 1 -20.33 -3.41 -14.58
N ALA A 2 -20.28 -3.49 -13.24
CA ALA A 2 -19.01 -3.57 -12.50
C ALA A 2 -18.12 -4.78 -12.86
N LEU A 3 -18.67 -5.99 -12.94
CA LEU A 3 -17.91 -7.20 -13.34
C LEU A 3 -17.23 -7.04 -14.71
N ARG A 4 -17.92 -6.41 -15.66
CA ARG A 4 -17.37 -6.13 -16.99
C ARG A 4 -16.16 -5.19 -16.90
N LEU A 5 -16.27 -4.11 -16.13
CA LEU A 5 -15.16 -3.19 -15.87
C LEU A 5 -13.97 -3.90 -15.22
N ILE A 6 -14.21 -4.82 -14.28
CA ILE A 6 -13.15 -5.61 -13.66
C ILE A 6 -12.46 -6.49 -14.72
N ILE A 7 -13.22 -7.24 -15.53
CA ILE A 7 -12.66 -8.13 -16.56
C ILE A 7 -11.85 -7.35 -17.60
N GLU A 8 -12.35 -6.21 -18.05
CA GLU A 8 -11.68 -5.37 -19.06
C GLU A 8 -10.37 -4.77 -18.53
N ASN A 9 -10.28 -4.50 -17.21
CA ASN A 9 -9.15 -3.79 -16.62
C ASN A 9 -8.21 -4.64 -15.76
N ARG A 10 -8.55 -5.89 -15.42
CA ARG A 10 -7.73 -6.77 -14.55
C ARG A 10 -6.30 -6.98 -15.04
N LYS A 11 -6.07 -6.89 -16.36
CA LYS A 11 -4.72 -7.01 -16.95
C LYS A 11 -3.81 -5.85 -16.54
N GLN A 12 -4.36 -4.65 -16.33
CA GLN A 12 -3.60 -3.47 -15.92
C GLN A 12 -3.03 -3.62 -14.51
N VAL A 13 -3.70 -4.39 -13.64
CA VAL A 13 -3.27 -4.68 -12.26
C VAL A 13 -2.66 -6.08 -12.11
N SER A 14 -2.22 -6.69 -13.22
CA SER A 14 -1.58 -8.00 -13.21
C SER A 14 -0.13 -7.93 -12.69
N ILE A 15 0.42 -9.06 -12.24
CA ILE A 15 1.82 -9.17 -11.79
C ILE A 15 2.78 -8.66 -12.87
N SER A 16 2.58 -9.03 -14.14
CA SER A 16 3.45 -8.57 -15.23
C SER A 16 3.40 -7.06 -15.42
N SER A 17 2.20 -6.46 -15.34
CA SER A 17 2.02 -5.00 -15.43
C SER A 17 2.71 -4.28 -14.26
N ILE A 18 2.58 -4.82 -13.04
CA ILE A 18 3.24 -4.28 -11.84
C ILE A 18 4.76 -4.33 -12.01
N ARG A 19 5.32 -5.49 -12.39
CA ARG A 19 6.77 -5.66 -12.57
C ARG A 19 7.33 -4.83 -13.74
N SER A 20 6.52 -4.51 -14.74
CA SER A 20 6.91 -3.60 -15.83
C SER A 20 6.75 -2.11 -15.50
N THR A 21 6.24 -1.76 -14.32
CA THR A 21 6.07 -0.37 -13.92
C THR A 21 7.44 0.31 -13.80
N PRO A 22 7.62 1.52 -14.37
CA PRO A 22 8.86 2.27 -14.22
C PRO A 22 9.24 2.44 -12.75
N GLY A 23 10.49 2.14 -12.42
CA GLY A 23 11.00 2.23 -11.04
C GLY A 23 10.76 0.98 -10.18
N TYR A 24 10.07 -0.07 -10.67
CA TYR A 24 9.86 -1.30 -9.91
C TYR A 24 11.17 -1.92 -9.40
N SER A 25 12.17 -2.11 -10.27
CA SER A 25 13.46 -2.67 -9.87
C SER A 25 14.19 -1.81 -8.83
N GLN A 26 14.10 -0.49 -8.94
CA GLN A 26 14.69 0.44 -7.97
C GLN A 26 13.96 0.37 -6.63
N PHE A 27 12.63 0.26 -6.66
CA PHE A 27 11.81 0.07 -5.47
C PHE A 27 12.20 -1.22 -4.75
N ILE A 28 12.26 -2.36 -5.45
CA ILE A 28 12.70 -3.66 -4.90
C ILE A 28 14.11 -3.58 -4.31
N HIS A 29 15.05 -2.93 -5.01
CA HIS A 29 16.40 -2.71 -4.48
C HIS A 29 16.38 -1.93 -3.16
N ARG A 30 15.59 -0.87 -3.07
CA ARG A 30 15.44 -0.08 -1.83
C ARG A 30 14.76 -0.86 -0.71
N LEU A 31 13.78 -1.72 -1.03
CA LEU A 31 13.17 -2.60 -0.03
C LEU A 31 14.20 -3.56 0.56
N LYS A 32 15.03 -4.21 -0.27
CA LYS A 32 16.10 -5.10 0.19
C LYS A 32 17.13 -4.37 1.06
N ALA A 33 17.43 -3.11 0.73
CA ALA A 33 18.38 -2.30 1.48
C ALA A 33 17.93 -1.95 2.92
N ILE A 34 16.64 -2.10 3.25
CA ILE A 34 16.12 -1.94 4.63
C ILE A 34 16.67 -3.04 5.55
N GLY A 35 16.97 -4.24 5.01
CA GLY A 35 17.55 -5.35 5.75
C GLY A 35 16.60 -6.03 6.76
N LYS A 36 15.34 -5.58 6.82
CA LYS A 36 14.23 -6.15 7.60
C LYS A 36 12.95 -6.08 6.77
N PRO A 37 11.90 -6.84 7.11
CA PRO A 37 10.63 -6.79 6.37
C PRO A 37 10.09 -5.34 6.29
N PRO A 38 9.97 -4.71 5.11
CA PRO A 38 9.40 -3.36 5.02
C PRO A 38 7.92 -3.37 5.40
N ASN A 39 7.38 -2.20 5.74
CA ASN A 39 5.95 -1.96 5.85
C ASN A 39 5.48 -1.16 4.65
N ILE A 40 4.63 -1.78 3.85
CA ILE A 40 4.13 -1.25 2.60
C ILE A 40 2.71 -0.71 2.82
N GLN A 41 2.52 0.56 2.52
CA GLN A 41 1.23 1.22 2.57
C GLN A 41 0.84 1.79 1.20
N PHE A 42 -0.46 1.88 0.96
CA PHE A 42 -1.00 2.44 -0.29
C PHE A 42 -1.57 3.82 -0.03
N LEU A 43 -1.32 4.75 -0.95
CA LEU A 43 -1.98 6.04 -0.91
C LEU A 43 -2.30 6.62 -2.29
N ASN A 44 -3.20 7.58 -2.26
CA ASN A 44 -3.47 8.52 -3.33
C ASN A 44 -3.63 9.92 -2.73
N LYS A 45 -3.82 10.92 -3.57
CA LYS A 45 -3.96 12.32 -3.18
C LYS A 45 -5.08 12.63 -2.19
N ASN A 46 -6.10 11.77 -2.10
CA ASN A 46 -7.25 12.01 -1.24
C ASN A 46 -6.99 11.64 0.23
N ILE A 47 -5.84 11.01 0.55
CA ILE A 47 -5.51 10.59 1.92
C ILE A 47 -4.11 11.04 2.37
N ILE A 48 -3.58 12.11 1.78
CA ILE A 48 -2.21 12.58 2.09
C ILE A 48 -2.11 12.98 3.56
N ASP A 49 -3.10 13.70 4.09
CA ASP A 49 -3.07 14.22 5.47
C ASP A 49 -3.10 13.07 6.49
N GLU A 50 -3.89 12.03 6.23
CA GLU A 50 -3.94 10.80 7.02
C GLU A 50 -2.59 10.10 7.04
N VAL A 51 -1.94 9.96 5.88
CA VAL A 51 -0.60 9.37 5.78
C VAL A 51 0.44 10.21 6.52
N LEU A 52 0.40 11.55 6.41
CA LEU A 52 1.31 12.43 7.12
C LEU A 52 1.13 12.33 8.65
N ASN A 53 -0.11 12.27 9.12
CA ASN A 53 -0.42 12.04 10.53
C ASN A 53 0.08 10.67 11.00
N HIS A 54 -0.10 9.63 10.17
CA HIS A 54 0.39 8.29 10.47
C HIS A 54 1.92 8.24 10.55
N ILE A 55 2.63 8.86 9.61
CA ILE A 55 4.11 8.97 9.68
C ILE A 55 4.53 9.66 10.98
N CYS A 56 3.84 10.71 11.42
CA CYS A 56 4.10 11.35 12.71
C CYS A 56 3.89 10.40 13.89
N ASN A 57 2.85 9.54 13.86
CA ASN A 57 2.65 8.51 14.86
C ASN A 57 3.79 7.47 14.86
N LEU A 58 4.23 7.01 13.68
CA LEU A 58 5.35 6.07 13.55
C LEU A 58 6.67 6.66 14.06
N ARG A 59 6.89 7.98 13.96
CA ARG A 59 8.12 8.63 14.49
C ARG A 59 8.30 8.47 16.01
N LEU A 60 7.24 8.14 16.74
CA LEU A 60 7.31 7.84 18.17
C LEU A 60 7.89 6.45 18.46
N MET A 61 8.11 5.65 17.40
CA MET A 61 8.49 4.25 17.48
C MET A 61 9.81 4.03 16.74
N SER A 62 10.84 3.62 17.46
CA SER A 62 12.19 3.41 16.90
C SER A 62 12.17 2.43 15.73
N GLY A 63 12.73 2.82 14.59
CA GLY A 63 12.82 1.98 13.39
C GLY A 63 11.52 1.86 12.58
N ALA A 64 10.42 2.50 13.01
CA ALA A 64 9.12 2.35 12.37
C ALA A 64 9.07 3.02 10.98
N VAL A 65 9.57 4.26 10.89
CA VAL A 65 9.57 5.05 9.66
C VAL A 65 10.64 4.55 8.67
N GLU A 66 11.76 4.05 9.17
CA GLU A 66 12.86 3.52 8.36
C GLU A 66 12.46 2.24 7.61
N ARG A 67 11.46 1.51 8.11
CA ARG A 67 10.87 0.35 7.44
C ARG A 67 9.70 0.69 6.54
N LEU A 68 9.19 1.93 6.56
CA LEU A 68 8.05 2.34 5.75
C LEU A 68 8.44 2.44 4.27
N ALA A 69 7.58 1.91 3.41
CA ALA A 69 7.61 2.04 1.96
C ALA A 69 6.19 2.30 1.44
N LEU A 70 6.08 3.01 0.33
CA LEU A 70 4.79 3.49 -0.17
C LEU A 70 4.57 3.09 -1.62
N VAL A 71 3.35 2.66 -1.92
CA VAL A 71 2.87 2.52 -3.29
C VAL A 71 1.82 3.60 -3.53
N ILE A 72 2.17 4.55 -4.41
CA ILE A 72 1.41 5.78 -4.60
C ILE A 72 0.74 5.78 -5.97
N MET A 73 -0.56 6.01 -5.99
CA MET A 73 -1.38 5.86 -7.20
C MET A 73 -1.40 7.08 -8.10
N ASP A 74 -0.81 8.22 -7.70
CA ASP A 74 -0.79 9.46 -8.46
C ASP A 74 0.45 10.31 -8.18
N LYS A 75 0.80 11.18 -9.12
CA LYS A 75 2.04 11.99 -9.05
C LYS A 75 1.96 13.15 -8.05
N GLU A 76 0.75 13.59 -7.70
CA GLU A 76 0.53 14.70 -6.77
C GLU A 76 0.95 14.29 -5.36
N ALA A 77 0.46 13.14 -4.89
CA ALA A 77 0.89 12.54 -3.62
C ALA A 77 2.38 12.20 -3.60
N VAL A 78 2.95 11.71 -4.71
CA VAL A 78 4.42 11.45 -4.79
C VAL A 78 5.21 12.73 -4.53
N LYS A 79 4.82 13.84 -5.16
CA LYS A 79 5.50 15.12 -4.99
C LYS A 79 5.47 15.57 -3.53
N GLU A 80 4.29 15.55 -2.92
CA GLU A 80 4.09 15.97 -1.53
C GLU A 80 4.88 15.10 -0.53
N ILE A 81 4.88 13.78 -0.70
CA ILE A 81 5.60 12.87 0.19
C ILE A 81 7.10 12.95 -0.04
N SER A 82 7.57 12.93 -1.29
CA SER A 82 9.00 12.93 -1.61
C SER A 82 9.71 14.22 -1.18
N GLN A 83 9.00 15.34 -1.14
CA GLN A 83 9.52 16.61 -0.62
C GLN A 83 9.77 16.58 0.89
N ARG A 84 8.92 15.87 1.66
CA ARG A 84 9.03 15.80 3.13
C ARG A 84 9.86 14.60 3.61
N TYR A 85 9.78 13.47 2.90
CA TYR A 85 10.39 12.19 3.28
C TYR A 85 11.08 11.51 2.09
N PRO A 86 12.16 12.12 1.54
CA PRO A 86 12.83 11.60 0.34
C PRO A 86 13.45 10.21 0.52
N PHE A 87 13.72 9.81 1.76
CA PHE A 87 14.33 8.53 2.10
C PHE A 87 13.34 7.35 2.08
N ILE A 88 12.03 7.60 2.08
CA ILE A 88 11.01 6.54 1.99
C ILE A 88 11.00 5.95 0.57
N PRO A 89 11.11 4.62 0.39
CA PRO A 89 10.93 3.98 -0.91
C PRO A 89 9.51 4.20 -1.44
N ILE A 90 9.40 4.67 -2.68
CA ILE A 90 8.13 4.93 -3.34
C ILE A 90 8.08 4.18 -4.68
N LEU A 91 7.03 3.40 -4.88
CA LEU A 91 6.62 2.91 -6.19
C LEU A 91 5.45 3.75 -6.68
N ILE A 92 5.58 4.38 -7.84
CA ILE A 92 4.47 5.12 -8.47
C ILE A 92 3.71 4.16 -9.37
N PHE A 93 2.44 3.92 -9.07
CA PHE A 93 1.55 3.11 -9.90
C PHE A 93 0.38 3.96 -10.38
N ASP A 94 0.65 4.80 -11.39
CA ASP A 94 -0.32 5.77 -11.90
C ASP A 94 -1.50 5.07 -12.58
N SER A 95 -2.63 4.97 -11.85
CA SER A 95 -3.85 4.32 -12.35
C SER A 95 -5.10 5.09 -11.95
N HIS A 96 -5.73 5.75 -12.91
CA HIS A 96 -7.00 6.45 -12.71
C HIS A 96 -8.12 5.56 -12.16
N LEU A 97 -8.05 4.25 -12.38
CA LEU A 97 -9.03 3.29 -11.87
C LEU A 97 -8.85 3.02 -10.37
N LEU A 98 -7.64 3.16 -9.83
CA LEU A 98 -7.32 2.92 -8.42
C LEU A 98 -7.32 4.21 -7.58
N GLN A 99 -7.43 5.37 -8.23
CA GLN A 99 -7.52 6.69 -7.60
C GLN A 99 -8.94 7.05 -7.12
N GLY A 100 -9.92 6.15 -7.27
CA GLY A 100 -11.32 6.43 -6.99
C GLY A 100 -11.59 6.75 -5.51
N GLY A 101 -12.23 7.89 -5.25
CA GLY A 101 -12.78 8.23 -3.93
C GLY A 101 -14.20 7.71 -3.72
N VAL A 102 -14.78 7.97 -2.54
CA VAL A 102 -16.17 7.61 -2.23
C VAL A 102 -17.12 8.48 -3.06
N ILE A 103 -17.91 7.88 -3.95
CA ILE A 103 -18.98 8.60 -4.66
C ILE A 103 -20.28 8.39 -3.91
N ASN A 104 -21.01 9.47 -3.63
CA ASN A 104 -22.30 9.38 -2.97
C ASN A 104 -23.30 8.63 -3.87
N GLU A 105 -23.74 7.44 -3.42
CA GLU A 105 -24.56 6.48 -4.17
C GLU A 105 -25.88 7.06 -4.68
N ALA A 106 -26.39 8.12 -4.02
CA ALA A 106 -27.64 8.79 -4.32
C ALA A 106 -27.71 9.43 -5.73
N SER A 107 -26.57 9.60 -6.42
CA SER A 107 -26.50 10.41 -7.64
C SER A 107 -26.51 9.63 -8.96
N ASN A 108 -26.00 8.38 -9.02
CA ASN A 108 -25.94 7.62 -10.29
C ASN A 108 -25.54 6.13 -10.14
N ARG A 109 -26.38 5.17 -10.57
CA ARG A 109 -26.06 3.72 -10.60
C ARG A 109 -24.76 3.37 -11.35
N SER A 110 -24.43 4.13 -12.40
CA SER A 110 -23.18 3.93 -13.16
C SER A 110 -21.94 4.33 -12.34
N ALA A 111 -22.07 5.30 -11.43
CA ALA A 111 -21.00 5.71 -10.54
C ALA A 111 -20.76 4.66 -9.44
N ALA A 112 -21.82 4.15 -8.80
CA ALA A 112 -21.71 3.06 -7.82
C ALA A 112 -21.05 1.81 -8.43
N SER A 113 -21.43 1.44 -9.66
CA SER A 113 -20.79 0.32 -10.37
C SER A 113 -19.29 0.55 -10.66
N ARG A 114 -18.89 1.79 -10.96
CA ARG A 114 -17.48 2.15 -11.18
C ARG A 114 -16.69 2.10 -9.88
N GLN A 115 -17.22 2.67 -8.80
CA GLN A 115 -16.60 2.62 -7.48
C GLN A 115 -16.41 1.18 -6.99
N PHE A 116 -17.44 0.34 -7.14
CA PHE A 116 -17.32 -1.08 -6.81
C PHE A 116 -16.22 -1.75 -7.64
N ALA A 117 -16.17 -1.50 -8.95
CA ALA A 117 -15.12 -2.06 -9.81
C ALA A 117 -13.71 -1.58 -9.41
N SER A 118 -13.54 -0.29 -9.12
CA SER A 118 -12.29 0.29 -8.62
C SER A 118 -11.83 -0.36 -7.31
N TYR A 119 -12.76 -0.55 -6.37
CA TYR A 119 -12.49 -1.19 -5.09
C TYR A 119 -12.04 -2.65 -5.27
N GLN A 120 -12.74 -3.42 -6.11
CA GLN A 120 -12.36 -4.80 -6.42
C GLN A 120 -11.01 -4.87 -7.17
N LEU A 121 -10.74 -3.94 -8.08
CA LEU A 121 -9.45 -3.85 -8.75
C LEU A 121 -8.31 -3.52 -7.77
N MET A 122 -8.56 -2.71 -6.75
CA MET A 122 -7.58 -2.44 -5.70
C MET A 122 -7.23 -3.71 -4.92
N PHE A 123 -8.20 -4.58 -4.61
CA PHE A 123 -7.88 -5.88 -3.99
C PHE A 123 -7.04 -6.78 -4.89
N ILE A 124 -7.41 -6.90 -6.17
CA ILE A 124 -6.63 -7.68 -7.14
C ILE A 124 -5.22 -7.12 -7.26
N PHE A 125 -5.08 -5.79 -7.30
CA PHE A 125 -3.80 -5.11 -7.31
C PHE A 125 -2.97 -5.42 -6.06
N ARG A 126 -3.54 -5.30 -4.86
CA ARG A 126 -2.85 -5.59 -3.58
C ARG A 126 -2.31 -7.02 -3.56
N VAL A 127 -3.13 -8.00 -3.95
CA VAL A 127 -2.72 -9.42 -4.00
C VAL A 127 -1.61 -9.64 -5.04
N ASN A 128 -1.73 -9.04 -6.23
CA ASN A 128 -0.71 -9.21 -7.27
C ASN A 128 0.59 -8.49 -6.93
N LEU A 129 0.54 -7.32 -6.29
CA LEU A 129 1.74 -6.64 -5.80
C LEU A 129 2.40 -7.48 -4.72
N ALA A 130 1.63 -8.01 -3.77
CA ALA A 130 2.16 -8.87 -2.72
C ALA A 130 2.90 -10.08 -3.29
N ARG A 131 2.27 -10.77 -4.24
CA ARG A 131 2.92 -11.88 -4.97
C ARG A 131 4.17 -11.42 -5.71
N ALA A 132 4.13 -10.27 -6.37
CA ALA A 132 5.28 -9.74 -7.10
C ALA A 132 6.48 -9.50 -6.17
N ILE A 133 6.24 -8.99 -4.96
CA ILE A 133 7.28 -8.73 -3.96
C ILE A 133 7.78 -10.04 -3.31
N LEU A 134 6.89 -10.98 -3.00
CA LEU A 134 7.28 -12.30 -2.49
C LEU A 134 8.18 -13.06 -3.49
N TYR A 135 7.92 -12.95 -4.80
CA TYR A 135 8.81 -13.51 -5.83
C TYR A 135 10.21 -12.86 -5.87
N GLU A 136 10.38 -11.71 -5.23
CA GLU A 136 11.68 -11.06 -5.08
C GLU A 136 12.38 -11.45 -3.77
N ASN A 137 11.84 -12.43 -3.02
CA ASN A 137 12.36 -12.95 -1.76
C ASN A 137 12.38 -11.87 -0.66
N ILE A 138 11.24 -11.23 -0.44
CA ILE A 138 11.08 -10.16 0.56
C ILE A 138 9.82 -10.46 1.37
N SER A 139 10.00 -10.75 2.66
CA SER A 139 8.89 -10.71 3.63
C SER A 139 8.52 -9.25 3.89
N PHE A 140 7.25 -8.93 4.10
CA PHE A 140 6.84 -7.55 4.37
C PHE A 140 5.50 -7.47 5.11
N TRP A 141 5.30 -6.33 5.76
CA TRP A 141 4.05 -5.92 6.36
C TRP A 141 3.22 -5.15 5.33
N LEU A 142 1.93 -5.43 5.26
CA LEU A 142 0.96 -4.66 4.49
C LEU A 142 -0.04 -4.04 5.46
N THR A 143 0.13 -2.74 5.73
CA THR A 143 -0.69 -2.04 6.73
C THR A 143 -1.46 -0.86 6.14
N GLN A 144 -2.39 -0.30 6.92
CA GLN A 144 -3.16 0.86 6.50
C GLN A 144 -2.70 2.15 7.22
N PRO A 145 -2.60 3.29 6.50
CA PRO A 145 -2.23 4.57 7.10
C PRO A 145 -3.37 5.24 7.89
N ASP A 146 -4.56 4.64 7.95
CA ASP A 146 -5.73 5.15 8.67
C ASP A 146 -5.77 4.71 10.15
N SER A 147 -4.77 3.95 10.60
CA SER A 147 -4.68 3.43 11.96
C SER A 147 -3.63 4.17 12.80
N ILE A 148 -3.93 4.37 14.09
CA ILE A 148 -2.96 4.88 15.07
C ILE A 148 -2.32 3.68 15.76
N TRP A 149 -1.02 3.53 15.61
CA TRP A 149 -0.29 2.51 16.35
C TRP A 149 -0.06 2.98 17.78
N ARG A 150 -0.41 2.12 18.74
CA ARG A 150 -0.16 2.33 20.18
C ARG A 150 1.18 1.76 20.64
N GLY A 151 1.81 0.96 19.78
CA GLY A 151 3.12 0.36 20.00
C GLY A 151 3.72 -0.08 18.66
N ASN A 152 5.01 -0.39 18.66
CA ASN A 152 5.71 -0.80 17.46
C ASN A 152 5.33 -2.25 17.10
N LEU A 153 4.64 -2.45 15.97
CA LEU A 153 4.24 -3.80 15.49
C LEU A 153 5.45 -4.72 15.30
N TYR A 154 6.62 -4.17 15.01
CA TYR A 154 7.83 -4.95 14.81
C TYR A 154 8.37 -5.58 16.10
N ASN A 155 7.87 -5.18 17.27
CA ASN A 155 8.23 -5.79 18.54
C ASN A 155 7.49 -7.11 18.80
N LEU A 156 6.55 -7.50 17.94
CA LEU A 156 5.79 -8.75 18.07
C LEU A 156 6.63 -10.01 17.76
N GLY A 157 7.82 -9.86 17.17
CA GLY A 157 8.74 -10.97 16.95
C GLY A 157 8.36 -11.91 15.81
N TYR A 158 7.54 -11.45 14.86
CA TYR A 158 7.19 -12.22 13.66
C TYR A 158 8.23 -12.16 12.55
N ASP A 159 9.16 -11.19 12.59
CA ASP A 159 10.22 -10.99 11.59
C ASP A 159 11.33 -12.08 11.66
N ASN A 160 10.97 -13.36 11.76
CA ASN A 160 11.91 -14.47 11.87
C ASN A 160 12.45 -14.86 10.48
N ASP A 161 13.68 -15.35 10.46
CA ASP A 161 14.38 -15.81 9.26
C ASP A 161 14.43 -17.34 9.31
N ASP A 162 13.29 -17.99 9.02
CA ASP A 162 13.17 -19.46 8.97
C ASP A 162 13.37 -20.04 7.56
N GLY A 163 13.73 -19.18 6.60
CA GLY A 163 13.89 -19.52 5.20
C GLY A 163 12.61 -19.43 4.36
N GLU A 164 11.47 -19.08 4.98
CA GLU A 164 10.23 -18.74 4.29
C GLU A 164 10.07 -17.22 4.14
N TYR A 165 9.21 -16.80 3.20
CA TYR A 165 8.90 -15.38 2.97
C TYR A 165 7.45 -15.10 3.30
N ASP A 166 7.24 -14.21 4.26
CA ASP A 166 5.94 -13.97 4.87
C ASP A 166 5.30 -12.66 4.44
N LEU A 167 3.98 -12.67 4.51
CA LEU A 167 3.14 -11.47 4.39
C LEU A 167 2.38 -11.26 5.69
N TYR A 168 2.68 -10.17 6.38
CA TYR A 168 2.01 -9.79 7.62
C TYR A 168 0.96 -8.70 7.34
N PHE A 169 -0.19 -8.78 8.01
CA PHE A 169 -1.24 -7.77 7.94
C PHE A 169 -1.45 -7.15 9.32
N ASP A 170 -1.80 -5.87 9.38
CA ASP A 170 -2.42 -5.33 10.57
C ASP A 170 -3.90 -5.75 10.62
N GLU A 171 -4.39 -6.08 11.82
CA GLU A 171 -5.81 -6.28 12.07
C GLU A 171 -6.39 -5.04 12.74
N THR A 172 -7.69 -4.84 12.59
CA THR A 172 -8.41 -3.80 13.35
C THR A 172 -8.23 -4.07 14.85
N GLY A 173 -7.74 -3.07 15.59
CA GLY A 173 -7.54 -3.18 17.03
C GLY A 173 -8.83 -3.49 17.79
N ASN A 174 -8.71 -4.22 18.90
CA ASN A 174 -9.82 -4.41 19.83
C ASN A 174 -10.23 -3.06 20.42
N ASP A 175 -11.51 -2.71 20.34
CA ASP A 175 -12.17 -1.63 21.11
C ASP A 175 -12.26 -1.97 22.62
N GLU A 176 -11.43 -2.89 23.12
CA GLU A 176 -11.40 -3.24 24.53
C GLU A 176 -10.70 -2.12 25.30
N VAL A 177 -11.54 -1.20 25.78
CA VAL A 177 -11.22 -0.21 26.81
C VAL A 177 -10.75 -0.98 28.05
N GLY A 178 -9.44 -1.10 28.21
CA GLY A 178 -8.77 -1.52 29.46
C GLY A 178 -8.41 -0.33 30.32
#